data_AF-X0U035-F1
#
_entry.id   AF-X0U035-F1
#
_cell.length_a   1.000
_cell.length_b   1.000
_cell.length_c   1.000
_cell.angle_alpha   90.00
_cell.angle_beta   90.00
_cell.angle_gamma   90.00
#
_symmetry.space_group_name_H-M   'P 1'
#
loop_
_entity.id
_entity.type
_entity.pdbx_description
1 polymer ?
#
loop_
_entity_poly.entity_id
_entity_poly.type
_entity_poly.pdbx_seq_one_letter_code
_entity_poly.pdbx_strand_id
1 'polypeptide(L)'
;TLILDADVRKPNMHRLFNIERSPGLTNILAESTPIESVIKKTTFENLWVLTAGSKTPNPLELMGSLEMSSLVKELMLKFEKVIIDTPPSLMISDALVLSKISDATIFIAKSGGVSKEALIKMKEKFTSGNARILGAILNFFEVKKHSYYYKYRYYHKYYKNYYASNEGRIQA
;
A
#
# COMPACT_ATOMS: atom_id res chain seq x y z
N THR A 1 7.04 14.24 -2.82
CA THR A 1 6.32 13.09 -2.23
C THR A 1 6.69 12.92 -0.78
N LEU A 2 5.71 12.79 0.12
CA LEU A 2 5.97 12.41 1.51
C LEU A 2 5.50 10.97 1.76
N ILE A 3 6.32 10.17 2.45
CA ILE A 3 5.90 8.92 3.08
C ILE A 3 5.68 9.17 4.57
N LEU A 4 4.50 8.84 5.07
CA LEU A 4 4.12 8.93 6.47
C LEU A 4 4.07 7.51 7.06
N ASP A 5 5.00 7.18 7.96
CA ASP A 5 5.03 5.90 8.67
C ASP A 5 4.01 5.93 9.82
N ALA A 6 2.76 5.56 9.53
CA ALA A 6 1.68 5.46 10.50
C ALA A 6 1.53 4.06 11.11
N ASP A 7 2.43 3.11 10.80
CA ASP A 7 2.59 1.89 11.61
C ASP A 7 3.43 2.18 12.86
N VAL A 8 2.85 2.92 13.80
CA VAL A 8 3.49 3.23 15.08
C VAL A 8 3.63 2.00 15.99
N ARG A 9 3.06 0.85 15.61
CA ARG A 9 3.14 -0.43 16.34
C ARG A 9 4.41 -1.19 16.00
N LYS A 10 4.75 -1.29 14.71
CA LYS A 10 5.96 -1.95 14.19
C LYS A 10 6.61 -1.13 13.07
N PRO A 11 7.08 0.10 13.36
CA PRO A 11 7.55 1.01 12.32
C PRO A 11 8.82 0.48 11.66
N ASN A 12 8.95 0.76 10.36
CA ASN A 12 10.08 0.24 9.58
C ASN A 12 10.67 1.26 8.59
N MET A 13 10.00 2.38 8.31
CA MET A 13 10.50 3.35 7.32
C MET A 13 11.85 3.96 7.74
N HIS A 14 12.02 4.23 9.02
CA HIS A 14 13.30 4.74 9.56
C HIS A 14 14.49 3.81 9.25
N ARG A 15 14.29 2.49 9.29
CA ARG A 15 15.32 1.50 8.93
C ARG A 15 15.54 1.44 7.43
N LEU A 16 14.44 1.44 6.66
CA LEU A 16 14.50 1.38 5.20
C LEU A 16 15.29 2.54 4.60
N PHE A 17 15.12 3.74 5.16
CA PHE A 17 15.80 4.95 4.70
C PHE A 17 17.08 5.29 5.47
N ASN A 18 17.48 4.46 6.45
CA ASN A 18 18.64 4.69 7.32
C ASN A 18 18.65 6.09 7.99
N ILE A 19 17.52 6.45 8.61
CA ILE A 19 17.30 7.72 9.31
C ILE A 19 16.84 7.46 10.75
N GLU A 20 17.00 8.45 11.61
CA GLU A 20 16.53 8.34 13.00
C GLU A 20 15.01 8.16 13.08
N ARG A 21 14.54 7.34 14.01
CA ARG A 21 13.12 7.08 14.19
C ARG A 21 12.36 8.25 14.83
N SER A 22 12.98 8.92 15.80
CA SER A 22 12.39 9.96 16.64
C SER A 22 13.25 11.23 16.55
N PRO A 23 12.68 12.44 16.66
CA PRO A 23 11.25 12.73 16.70
C PRO A 23 10.53 12.36 15.38
N GLY A 24 9.21 12.13 15.45
CA GLY A 24 8.37 11.72 14.32
C GLY A 24 6.88 11.92 14.58
N LEU A 25 6.03 11.14 13.90
CA LEU A 25 4.56 11.26 13.92
C LEU A 25 3.98 11.34 15.33
N THR A 26 4.30 10.40 16.22
CA THR A 26 3.76 10.42 17.58
C THR A 26 4.18 11.65 18.38
N ASN A 27 5.36 12.22 18.11
CA ASN A 27 5.84 13.42 18.80
C ASN A 27 5.08 14.67 18.34
N ILE A 28 4.68 14.74 17.06
CA ILE A 28 3.74 15.78 16.63
C ILE A 28 2.41 15.63 17.37
N LEU A 29 1.84 14.42 17.35
CA LEU A 29 0.48 14.18 17.83
C LEU A 29 0.35 14.27 19.36
N ALA A 30 1.39 13.90 20.11
CA ALA A 30 1.33 13.82 21.58
C ALA A 30 2.15 14.90 22.29
N GLU A 31 3.21 15.44 21.66
CA GLU A 31 4.17 16.34 22.29
C GLU A 31 4.20 17.73 21.62
N SER A 32 3.30 18.00 20.66
CA SER A 32 3.24 19.27 19.91
C SER A 32 4.56 19.66 19.25
N THR A 33 5.34 18.66 18.83
CA THR A 33 6.61 18.91 18.13
C THR A 33 6.34 19.57 16.76
N PRO A 34 7.06 20.65 16.37
CA PRO A 34 6.85 21.31 15.09
C PRO A 34 7.07 20.37 13.90
N ILE A 35 6.17 20.42 12.91
CA ILE A 35 6.16 19.53 11.74
C ILE A 35 7.46 19.64 10.93
N GLU A 36 7.97 20.86 10.75
CA GLU A 36 9.20 21.15 10.01
C GLU A 36 10.44 20.48 10.62
N SER A 37 10.42 20.21 11.94
CA SER A 37 11.54 19.61 12.66
C SER A 37 11.59 18.09 12.55
N VAL A 38 10.50 17.45 12.10
CA VAL A 38 10.38 15.99 12.07
C VAL A 38 10.31 15.38 10.68
N ILE A 39 10.06 16.20 9.64
CA ILE A 39 10.11 15.74 8.26
C ILE A 39 11.57 15.58 7.83
N LYS A 40 11.94 14.37 7.43
CA LYS A 40 13.32 14.02 7.07
C LYS A 40 13.45 13.90 5.56
N LYS A 41 14.48 14.53 4.99
CA LYS A 41 14.89 14.29 3.60
C LYS A 41 15.45 12.89 3.48
N THR A 42 15.13 12.21 2.39
CA THR A 42 15.79 10.95 2.03
C THR A 42 16.98 11.20 1.11
N THR A 43 17.73 10.16 0.78
CA THR A 43 18.77 10.21 -0.26
C THR A 43 18.19 10.31 -1.67
N PHE A 44 16.89 10.08 -1.83
CA PHE A 44 16.20 10.17 -3.12
C PHE A 44 15.65 11.58 -3.33
N GLU A 45 15.82 12.09 -4.54
CA GLU A 45 15.27 13.38 -4.92
C GLU A 45 13.75 13.38 -4.83
N ASN A 46 13.17 14.49 -4.38
CA ASN A 46 11.72 14.69 -4.29
C ASN A 46 10.97 13.68 -3.40
N LEU A 47 11.70 13.03 -2.48
CA LEU A 47 11.16 12.09 -1.50
C LEU A 47 11.56 12.46 -0.06
N TRP A 48 10.53 12.58 0.77
CA TRP A 48 10.64 12.86 2.20
C TRP A 48 9.94 11.77 3.00
N VAL A 49 10.34 11.62 4.26
CA VAL A 49 9.75 10.66 5.20
C VAL A 49 9.42 11.37 6.51
N LEU A 50 8.22 11.15 7.00
CA LEU A 50 7.85 11.39 8.39
C LEU A 50 7.78 10.02 9.09
N THR A 51 8.77 9.74 9.93
CA THR A 51 8.89 8.47 10.66
C THR A 51 7.84 8.37 11.75
N ALA A 52 7.59 7.17 12.27
CA ALA A 52 6.57 6.94 13.30
C ALA A 52 6.81 7.72 14.61
N GLY A 53 8.06 8.06 14.95
CA GLY A 53 8.38 8.73 16.21
C GLY A 53 8.50 7.78 17.41
N SER A 54 8.42 8.34 18.60
CA SER A 54 8.44 7.62 19.88
C SER A 54 7.40 6.48 19.97
N LYS A 55 7.62 5.52 20.89
CA LYS A 55 6.64 4.46 21.15
C LYS A 55 5.44 5.05 21.92
N THR A 56 4.23 4.71 21.50
CA THR A 56 2.98 5.14 22.15
C THR A 56 2.20 3.95 22.72
N PRO A 57 1.55 4.07 23.90
CA PRO A 57 0.67 3.04 24.43
C PRO A 57 -0.67 2.94 23.69
N ASN A 58 -1.13 4.04 23.05
CA ASN A 58 -2.46 4.15 22.46
C ASN A 58 -2.42 4.46 20.94
N PRO A 59 -1.88 3.57 20.07
CA PRO A 59 -1.78 3.81 18.62
C PRO A 59 -3.08 4.21 17.94
N LEU A 60 -4.16 3.45 18.16
CA LEU A 60 -5.42 3.62 17.43
C LEU A 60 -6.10 4.94 17.76
N GLU A 61 -6.02 5.36 19.02
CA GLU A 61 -6.56 6.65 19.50
C GLU A 61 -5.85 7.81 18.81
N LEU A 62 -4.50 7.79 18.78
CA LEU A 62 -3.72 8.81 18.08
C LEU A 62 -4.02 8.83 16.57
N MET A 63 -4.14 7.67 15.92
CA MET A 63 -4.46 7.64 14.47
C MET A 63 -5.87 8.15 14.17
N GLY A 64 -6.80 8.03 15.13
CA GLY A 64 -8.18 8.51 15.01
C GLY A 64 -8.42 9.92 15.51
N SER A 65 -7.37 10.64 15.91
CA SER A 65 -7.50 11.93 16.56
C SER A 65 -7.75 13.08 15.57
N LEU A 66 -8.22 14.22 16.10
CA LEU A 66 -8.39 15.44 15.32
C LEU A 66 -7.04 16.03 14.90
N GLU A 67 -6.00 15.82 15.71
CA GLU A 67 -4.63 16.24 15.44
C GLU A 67 -4.08 15.48 14.22
N MET A 68 -4.33 14.18 14.11
CA MET A 68 -3.93 13.40 12.93
C MET A 68 -4.64 13.90 11.66
N SER A 69 -5.94 14.17 11.77
CA SER A 69 -6.72 14.73 10.67
C SER A 69 -6.21 16.11 10.23
N SER A 70 -5.82 16.95 11.18
CA SER A 70 -5.29 18.29 10.92
C SER A 70 -3.88 18.24 10.34
N LEU A 71 -3.04 17.34 10.84
CA LEU A 71 -1.70 17.07 10.33
C LEU A 71 -1.74 16.67 8.85
N VAL A 72 -2.60 15.72 8.47
CA VAL A 72 -2.70 15.30 7.06
C VAL A 72 -3.10 16.47 6.15
N LYS A 73 -4.03 17.32 6.59
CA LYS A 73 -4.40 18.53 5.83
C LYS A 73 -3.22 19.49 5.68
N GLU A 74 -2.46 19.71 6.74
CA GLU A 74 -1.27 20.58 6.68
C GLU A 74 -0.18 20.01 5.78
N LEU A 75 0.05 18.70 5.82
CA LEU A 75 1.01 18.03 4.94
C LEU A 75 0.61 18.16 3.47
N MET A 76 -0.68 18.10 3.14
CA MET A 76 -1.18 18.31 1.78
C MET A 76 -0.99 19.74 1.26
N LEU A 77 -0.80 20.74 2.12
CA LEU A 77 -0.41 22.10 1.70
C LEU A 77 1.07 22.18 1.28
N LYS A 78 1.91 21.25 1.76
CA LYS A 78 3.37 21.25 1.56
C LYS A 78 3.82 20.22 0.52
N PHE A 79 3.02 19.19 0.26
CA PHE A 79 3.38 18.08 -0.63
C PHE A 79 2.26 17.78 -1.63
N GLU A 80 2.64 17.51 -2.88
CA GLU A 80 1.70 17.08 -3.93
C GLU A 80 0.98 15.77 -3.59
N LYS A 81 1.64 14.90 -2.82
CA LYS A 81 1.09 13.61 -2.38
C LYS A 81 1.74 13.14 -1.09
N VAL A 82 0.90 12.55 -0.25
CA VAL A 82 1.27 11.89 1.01
C VAL A 82 0.85 10.42 0.92
N ILE A 83 1.82 9.52 1.09
CA ILE A 83 1.59 8.07 1.16
C ILE A 83 1.59 7.67 2.63
N ILE A 84 0.45 7.22 3.14
CA ILE A 84 0.32 6.78 4.54
C ILE A 84 0.57 5.27 4.60
N ASP A 85 1.69 4.86 5.19
CA ASP A 85 1.99 3.46 5.49
C ASP A 85 1.28 3.04 6.78
N THR A 86 0.64 1.88 6.79
CA THR A 86 -0.27 1.47 7.88
C THR A 86 -0.03 0.02 8.28
N PRO A 87 -0.37 -0.39 9.52
CA PRO A 87 -0.23 -1.78 9.94
C PRO A 87 -1.18 -2.71 9.17
N PRO A 88 -0.94 -4.04 9.18
CA PRO A 88 -1.78 -5.01 8.47
C PRO A 88 -3.26 -4.96 8.84
N SER A 89 -4.13 -4.72 7.86
CA SER A 89 -5.53 -4.34 8.10
C SER A 89 -6.50 -5.50 8.43
N LEU A 90 -6.06 -6.76 8.31
CA LEU A 90 -6.92 -7.92 8.60
C LEU A 90 -7.30 -8.02 10.08
N MET A 91 -6.39 -7.64 10.98
CA MET A 91 -6.59 -7.74 12.44
C MET A 91 -6.58 -6.38 13.13
N ILE A 92 -6.10 -5.34 12.46
CA ILE A 92 -5.84 -4.03 13.05
C ILE A 92 -6.67 -2.97 12.30
N SER A 93 -7.37 -2.13 13.05
CA SER A 93 -8.30 -1.14 12.48
C SER A 93 -7.66 0.21 12.13
N ASP A 94 -6.38 0.43 12.44
CA ASP A 94 -5.68 1.70 12.24
C ASP A 94 -5.78 2.16 10.77
N ALA A 95 -5.56 1.26 9.81
CA ALA A 95 -5.71 1.57 8.37
C ALA A 95 -7.14 1.97 7.97
N LEU A 96 -8.16 1.37 8.60
CA LEU A 96 -9.56 1.74 8.36
C LEU A 96 -9.86 3.15 8.90
N VAL A 97 -9.33 3.48 10.07
CA VAL A 97 -9.46 4.82 10.65
C VAL A 97 -8.79 5.86 9.75
N LEU A 98 -7.55 5.60 9.33
CA LEU A 98 -6.78 6.48 8.44
C LEU A 98 -7.39 6.61 7.04
N SER A 99 -8.11 5.59 6.56
CA SER A 99 -8.80 5.66 5.27
C SER A 99 -9.88 6.75 5.21
N LYS A 100 -10.43 7.19 6.36
CA LYS A 100 -11.43 8.25 6.43
C LYS A 100 -10.85 9.65 6.21
N ILE A 101 -9.54 9.81 6.40
CA ILE A 101 -8.80 11.07 6.20
C ILE A 101 -7.87 11.00 4.98
N SER A 102 -8.01 9.95 4.17
CA SER A 102 -7.24 9.73 2.94
C SER A 102 -8.17 9.86 1.73
N ASP A 103 -7.69 10.46 0.64
CA ASP A 103 -8.47 10.55 -0.60
C ASP A 103 -8.73 9.18 -1.25
N ALA A 104 -7.84 8.22 -0.98
CA ALA A 104 -7.84 6.92 -1.61
C ALA A 104 -7.14 5.86 -0.75
N THR A 105 -7.55 4.60 -0.91
CA THR A 105 -6.95 3.43 -0.27
C THR A 105 -6.56 2.39 -1.34
N ILE A 106 -5.35 1.82 -1.21
CA ILE A 106 -4.87 0.71 -2.02
C ILE A 106 -4.55 -0.46 -1.09
N PHE A 107 -5.09 -1.64 -1.39
CA PHE A 107 -4.71 -2.84 -0.63
C PHE A 107 -3.47 -3.49 -1.21
N ILE A 108 -2.58 -3.98 -0.33
CA ILE A 108 -1.42 -4.78 -0.73
C ILE A 108 -1.61 -6.19 -0.16
N ALA A 109 -1.71 -7.18 -1.03
CA ALA A 109 -1.89 -8.58 -0.65
C ALA A 109 -0.68 -9.41 -1.07
N LYS A 110 -0.09 -10.17 -0.14
CA LYS A 110 0.97 -11.13 -0.46
C LYS A 110 0.35 -12.35 -1.15
N SER A 111 0.87 -12.73 -2.31
CA SER A 111 0.46 -13.95 -3.01
C SER A 111 0.68 -15.18 -2.13
N GLY A 112 -0.33 -16.05 -2.05
CA GLY A 112 -0.33 -17.22 -1.17
C GLY A 112 -0.37 -16.92 0.35
N GLY A 113 -0.31 -15.64 0.75
CA GLY A 113 -0.29 -15.23 2.16
C GLY A 113 -1.65 -14.82 2.72
N VAL A 114 -2.63 -14.53 1.86
CA VAL A 114 -3.99 -14.13 2.26
C VAL A 114 -5.01 -14.83 1.37
N SER A 115 -6.08 -15.37 1.96
CA SER A 115 -7.16 -15.98 1.19
C SER A 115 -8.02 -14.93 0.48
N LYS A 116 -8.67 -15.33 -0.60
CA LYS A 116 -9.58 -14.45 -1.35
C LYS A 116 -10.75 -13.99 -0.47
N GLU A 117 -11.27 -14.87 0.37
CA GLU A 117 -12.39 -14.61 1.27
C GLU A 117 -12.01 -13.55 2.31
N ALA A 118 -10.79 -13.61 2.85
CA ALA A 118 -10.29 -12.61 3.78
C ALA A 118 -10.16 -11.23 3.13
N LEU A 119 -9.69 -11.16 1.88
CA LEU A 119 -9.62 -9.91 1.12
C LEU A 119 -11.01 -9.33 0.80
N ILE A 120 -11.98 -10.19 0.47
CA ILE A 120 -13.37 -9.75 0.22
C ILE A 120 -13.97 -9.15 1.50
N LYS A 121 -13.87 -9.83 2.65
CA LYS A 121 -14.35 -9.31 3.94
C LYS A 121 -13.67 -7.99 4.33
N MET A 122 -12.37 -7.88 4.07
CA MET A 122 -11.63 -6.64 4.31
C MET A 122 -12.14 -5.51 3.41
N LYS A 123 -12.35 -5.78 2.11
CA LYS A 123 -12.94 -4.81 1.18
C LYS A 123 -14.32 -4.35 1.65
N GLU A 124 -15.18 -5.27 2.08
CA GLU A 124 -16.51 -4.96 2.62
C GLU A 124 -16.41 -4.05 3.84
N LYS A 125 -15.54 -4.39 4.81
CA LYS A 125 -15.32 -3.57 6.02
C LYS A 125 -14.89 -2.14 5.68
N PHE A 126 -13.97 -1.97 4.73
CA PHE A 126 -13.51 -0.64 4.29
C PHE A 126 -14.58 0.12 3.50
N THR A 127 -15.33 -0.57 2.64
CA THR A 127 -16.45 0.02 1.89
C THR A 127 -17.53 0.53 2.84
N SER A 128 -17.91 -0.26 3.85
CA SER A 128 -18.86 0.15 4.90
C SER A 128 -18.33 1.29 5.78
N GLY A 129 -17.01 1.44 5.85
CA GLY A 129 -16.35 2.59 6.48
C GLY A 129 -16.23 3.83 5.59
N ASN A 130 -16.85 3.83 4.40
CA ASN A 130 -16.78 4.86 3.37
C ASN A 130 -15.37 5.11 2.81
N ALA A 131 -14.48 4.13 2.87
CA ALA A 131 -13.16 4.24 2.27
C ALA A 131 -13.25 4.17 0.74
N ARG A 132 -12.59 5.10 0.04
CA ARG A 132 -12.45 5.05 -1.42
C ARG A 132 -11.34 4.08 -1.83
N ILE A 133 -11.69 2.85 -2.17
CA ILE A 133 -10.72 1.82 -2.57
C ILE A 133 -10.42 1.96 -4.07
N LEU A 134 -9.17 2.25 -4.44
CA LEU A 134 -8.74 2.32 -5.85
C LEU A 134 -8.49 0.95 -6.46
N GLY A 135 -8.10 -0.04 -5.64
CA GLY A 135 -7.79 -1.38 -6.11
C GLY A 135 -6.89 -2.13 -5.13
N ALA A 136 -6.27 -3.20 -5.64
CA ALA A 136 -5.34 -4.02 -4.88
C ALA A 136 -4.09 -4.35 -5.70
N ILE A 137 -2.95 -4.43 -5.02
CA ILE A 137 -1.66 -4.87 -5.54
C ILE A 137 -1.39 -6.28 -5.01
N LEU A 138 -1.19 -7.24 -5.92
CA LEU A 138 -0.72 -8.58 -5.57
C LEU A 138 0.80 -8.59 -5.55
N ASN A 139 1.39 -8.61 -4.37
CA ASN A 139 2.84 -8.62 -4.16
C ASN A 139 3.37 -10.06 -4.01
N PHE A 140 4.66 -10.27 -4.27
CA PHE A 140 5.32 -11.60 -4.22
C PHE A 140 4.65 -12.66 -5.11
N PHE A 141 4.07 -12.25 -6.24
CA PHE A 141 3.51 -13.21 -7.20
C PHE A 141 4.64 -13.91 -7.97
N GLU A 142 4.81 -15.20 -7.71
CA GLU A 142 5.71 -16.02 -8.52
C GLU A 142 5.03 -16.48 -9.80
N VAL A 143 5.50 -15.95 -10.93
CA VAL A 143 5.10 -16.46 -12.23
C VAL A 143 5.71 -17.86 -12.41
N LYS A 144 4.91 -18.91 -12.21
CA LYS A 144 5.34 -20.27 -12.56
C LYS A 144 5.73 -20.28 -14.05
N LYS A 145 7.02 -20.44 -14.36
CA LYS A 145 7.60 -20.42 -15.73
C LYS A 145 6.86 -21.32 -16.75
N HIS A 146 6.12 -22.32 -16.28
CA HIS A 146 5.36 -23.22 -17.14
C HIS A 146 4.11 -22.59 -17.77
N SER A 147 3.43 -21.63 -17.13
CA SER A 147 2.15 -21.13 -17.67
C SER A 147 2.32 -20.27 -18.93
N TYR A 148 3.44 -19.54 -19.05
CA TYR A 148 3.75 -18.75 -20.26
C TYR A 148 4.14 -19.67 -21.43
N TYR A 149 4.89 -20.74 -21.17
CA TYR A 149 5.26 -21.76 -22.16
C TYR A 149 4.06 -22.58 -22.64
N TYR A 150 3.14 -22.93 -21.73
CA TYR A 150 1.91 -23.65 -22.09
C TYR A 150 0.93 -22.78 -22.89
N LYS A 151 0.78 -21.48 -22.55
CA LYS A 151 -0.09 -20.57 -23.30
C LYS A 151 0.45 -20.30 -24.71
N TYR A 152 1.76 -20.13 -24.86
CA TYR A 152 2.41 -20.03 -26.18
C TYR A 152 2.29 -21.34 -26.98
N ARG A 153 2.51 -22.51 -26.37
CA ARG A 153 2.34 -23.81 -27.07
C ARG A 153 0.89 -24.07 -27.49
N TYR A 154 -0.10 -23.67 -26.69
CA TYR A 154 -1.51 -23.81 -27.07
C TYR A 154 -1.86 -22.90 -28.25
N TYR A 155 -1.44 -21.63 -28.22
CA TYR A 155 -1.65 -20.70 -29.34
C TYR A 155 -0.93 -21.15 -30.62
N HIS A 156 0.31 -21.65 -30.48
CA HIS A 156 1.11 -22.13 -31.61
C HIS A 156 0.56 -23.43 -32.20
N LYS A 157 -0.04 -24.31 -31.39
CA LYS A 157 -0.73 -25.53 -31.84
C LYS A 157 -2.06 -25.20 -32.55
N TYR A 158 -2.77 -24.17 -32.07
CA TYR A 158 -3.99 -23.68 -32.70
C TYR A 158 -3.71 -23.10 -34.09
N TYR A 159 -2.70 -22.23 -34.22
CA TYR A 159 -2.29 -21.65 -35.51
C TYR A 159 -1.69 -22.71 -36.45
N LYS A 160 -0.87 -23.63 -35.95
CA LYS A 160 -0.32 -24.72 -36.77
C LYS A 160 -1.42 -25.63 -37.31
N ASN A 161 -2.44 -25.94 -36.52
CA ASN A 161 -3.59 -26.72 -36.99
C ASN A 161 -4.46 -25.95 -37.99
N TYR A 162 -4.61 -24.63 -37.83
CA TYR A 162 -5.38 -23.78 -38.74
C TYR A 162 -4.76 -23.69 -40.14
N TYR A 163 -3.43 -23.65 -40.24
CA TYR A 163 -2.73 -23.70 -41.53
C TYR A 163 -2.62 -25.13 -42.10
N ALA A 164 -2.43 -26.15 -41.25
CA ALA A 164 -2.38 -27.54 -41.69
C ALA A 164 -3.73 -28.07 -42.19
N SER A 165 -4.87 -27.54 -41.71
CA SER A 165 -6.20 -27.92 -42.20
C SER A 165 -6.56 -27.31 -43.56
N ASN A 166 -5.83 -26.28 -44.01
CA ASN A 166 -6.09 -25.59 -45.27
C ASN A 166 -5.20 -26.05 -46.43
N GLU A 167 -4.17 -26.87 -46.18
CA GLU A 167 -3.32 -27.45 -47.22
C GLU A 167 -3.88 -28.75 -47.82
N GLY A 168 -4.97 -29.31 -47.26
CA GLY A 168 -5.56 -30.58 -47.71
C GLY A 168 -6.69 -30.48 -48.74
N ARG A 169 -6.98 -29.30 -49.30
CA ARG A 169 -8.13 -29.09 -50.21
C ARG A 169 -7.79 -28.28 -51.47
N ILE A 170 -6.64 -28.54 -52.08
CA ILE A 170 -6.40 -28.13 -53.47
C ILE A 170 -5.71 -29.28 -54.21
N GLN A 171 -6.50 -30.28 -54.60
CA GLN A 171 -6.22 -31.14 -55.75
C GLN A 171 -7.49 -31.91 -56.11
N ALA A 172 -8.27 -31.32 -57.02
CA ALA A 172 -9.02 -31.93 -58.12
C ALA A 172 -9.83 -30.81 -58.80
#